data_AF-A0A7W1J4J2-F1
#
_entry.id   AF-A0A7W1J4J2-F1
#
_cell.length_a   1.000
_cell.length_b   1.000
_cell.length_c   1.000
_cell.angle_alpha   90.00
_cell.angle_beta   90.00
_cell.angle_gamma   90.00
#
_symmetry.space_group_name_H-M   'P 1'
#
loop_
_entity.id
_entity.type
_entity.pdbx_description
1 polymer ?
#
loop_
_entity_poly.entity_id
_entity_poly.type
_entity_poly.pdbx_seq_one_letter_code
_entity_poly.pdbx_strand_id
1 'polypeptide(L)' 'MRPEEARIGTKVRVCEHHRISERRGMVGRIVSCYGGEEYVAVDVRFPDRQYRLFWPKDLEEIPSPQPWWRSLVGGESRS' A
#
# COMPACT_ATOMS: atom_id res chain seq x y z
N MET A 1 6.19 -6.65 -2.18
CA MET A 1 7.02 -5.43 -2.26
C MET A 1 8.25 -5.62 -1.40
N ARG A 2 9.30 -4.86 -1.63
CA ARG A 2 10.53 -4.89 -0.85
C ARG A 2 10.34 -4.11 0.47
N PRO A 3 11.07 -4.43 1.55
CA PRO A 3 10.94 -3.72 2.82
C PRO A 3 11.15 -2.20 2.70
N GLU A 4 12.12 -1.77 1.89
CA GLU A 4 12.43 -0.36 1.58
C GLU A 4 11.27 0.43 0.93
N GLU A 5 10.32 -0.28 0.30
CA GLU A 5 9.16 0.31 -0.36
C GLU A 5 7.98 0.49 0.61
N ALA A 6 8.00 -0.16 1.78
CA ALA A 6 6.90 -0.15 2.74
C ALA A 6 6.81 1.17 3.51
N ARG A 7 6.08 2.13 2.93
CA ARG A 7 5.87 3.47 3.50
C ARG A 7 4.47 3.62 4.07
N ILE A 8 4.35 4.35 5.18
CA ILE A 8 3.05 4.68 5.77
C ILE A 8 2.21 5.47 4.76
N GLY A 9 0.94 5.11 4.63
CA GLY A 9 -0.01 5.69 3.68
C GLY A 9 -0.06 5.00 2.32
N THR A 10 0.94 4.17 1.98
CA THR A 10 0.94 3.39 0.74
C THR A 10 -0.28 2.47 0.70
N LYS A 11 -0.97 2.50 -0.44
CA LYS A 11 -2.11 1.63 -0.69
C LYS A 11 -1.55 0.30 -1.22
N VAL A 12 -2.00 -0.79 -0.62
CA VAL A 12 -1.47 -2.13 -0.90
C VAL A 12 -2.59 -3.12 -1.14
N ARG A 13 -2.30 -4.16 -1.91
CA ARG A 13 -3.11 -5.36 -2.06
C ARG A 13 -2.35 -6.55 -1.50
N VAL A 14 -3.04 -7.46 -0.80
CA VAL A 14 -2.44 -8.74 -0.39
C VAL A 14 -2.32 -9.64 -1.62
N CYS A 15 -1.14 -10.24 -1.81
CA CYS A 15 -0.84 -11.11 -2.95
C CYS A 15 -1.87 -12.25 -3.11
N GLU A 16 -2.22 -12.59 -4.35
CA GLU A 16 -3.11 -13.72 -4.66
C GLU A 16 -2.54 -15.09 -4.24
N HIS A 17 -1.21 -15.19 -4.15
CA HIS A 17 -0.53 -16.41 -3.69
C HIS A 17 -0.28 -16.42 -2.18
N HIS A 18 -0.90 -15.52 -1.42
CA HIS A 18 -0.72 -15.47 0.04
C HIS A 18 -1.14 -16.78 0.70
N ARG A 19 -0.41 -17.20 1.74
CA ARG A 19 -0.60 -18.50 2.40
C ARG A 19 -1.99 -18.68 3.03
N ILE A 20 -2.61 -17.59 3.49
CA ILE A 20 -4.00 -17.59 4.03
C ILE A 20 -4.93 -17.12 2.90
N SER A 21 -5.82 -17.99 2.47
CA SER A 21 -6.73 -17.78 1.34
C SER A 21 -7.65 -16.58 1.51
N GLU A 22 -8.23 -16.41 2.69
CA GLU A 22 -9.21 -15.38 3.00
C GLU A 22 -8.62 -13.97 2.97
N ARG A 23 -7.29 -13.85 2.97
CA ARG A 23 -6.61 -12.55 2.92
C ARG A 23 -6.26 -12.11 1.50
N ARG A 24 -6.28 -13.03 0.53
CA ARG A 24 -5.86 -12.76 -0.85
C ARG A 24 -6.74 -11.66 -1.46
N GLY A 25 -6.11 -10.75 -2.20
CA GLY A 25 -6.81 -9.67 -2.89
C GLY A 25 -7.35 -8.56 -1.99
N MET A 26 -7.25 -8.69 -0.66
CA MET A 26 -7.68 -7.61 0.25
C MET A 26 -6.86 -6.35 0.00
N VAL A 27 -7.55 -5.22 -0.06
CA VAL A 27 -6.94 -3.91 -0.32
C VAL A 27 -6.98 -3.06 0.96
N GLY A 28 -5.82 -2.55 1.36
CA GLY A 28 -5.67 -1.76 2.57
C GLY A 28 -4.66 -0.63 2.42
N ARG A 29 -4.34 0.00 3.54
CA ARG A 29 -3.31 1.03 3.65
C ARG A 29 -2.34 0.69 4.77
N ILE A 30 -1.06 0.90 4.51
CA ILE A 30 -0.03 0.79 5.54
C ILE A 30 -0.23 1.91 6.56
N VAL A 31 -0.29 1.55 7.84
CA VAL A 31 -0.44 2.51 8.95
C VAL A 31 0.76 2.53 9.88
N SER A 32 1.56 1.47 9.91
CA SER A 32 2.79 1.38 10.69
C SER A 32 3.74 0.34 10.11
N CYS A 33 5.03 0.50 10.40
CA CYS A 33 6.09 -0.45 10.07
C CYS A 33 6.90 -0.76 11.33
N TYR A 34 7.23 -2.01 11.55
CA TYR A 34 7.95 -2.50 12.73
C TYR A 34 9.18 -3.31 12.32
N GLY A 35 10.19 -3.34 13.20
CA GLY A 35 11.43 -4.09 12.98
C GLY A 35 12.49 -3.32 12.19
N GLY A 36 13.66 -3.93 12.04
CA GLY A 36 14.78 -3.42 11.24
C GLY A 36 14.79 -4.00 9.83
N GLU A 37 15.77 -3.62 9.02
CA GLU A 37 15.88 -3.95 7.59
C GLU A 37 15.76 -5.46 7.29
N GLU A 38 16.26 -6.31 8.18
CA GLU A 38 16.22 -7.77 8.03
C GLU A 38 14.86 -8.40 8.33
N TYR A 39 14.03 -7.75 9.17
CA TYR A 39 12.78 -8.30 9.68
C TYR A 39 11.68 -7.22 9.81
N VAL A 40 11.30 -6.64 8.67
CA VAL A 40 10.20 -5.67 8.62
C VAL A 40 8.84 -6.37 8.65
N ALA A 41 7.96 -5.93 9.55
CA ALA A 41 6.54 -6.24 9.55
C ALA A 41 5.72 -4.97 9.30
N VAL A 42 4.68 -5.09 8.49
CA VAL A 42 3.84 -3.97 8.05
C VAL A 42 2.45 -4.13 8.60
N ASP A 43 1.94 -3.10 9.28
CA ASP A 43 0.56 -3.05 9.75
C ASP A 43 -0.33 -2.42 8.69
N VAL A 44 -1.33 -3.19 8.25
CA VAL A 44 -2.25 -2.79 7.19
C VAL A 44 -3.64 -2.65 7.79
N ARG A 45 -4.21 -1.45 7.63
CA ARG A 45 -5.60 -1.16 7.95
C ARG A 45 -6.48 -1.41 6.72
N PHE A 46 -7.54 -2.18 6.91
CA PHE A 46 -8.55 -2.49 5.90
C PHE A 46 -9.82 -1.63 6.07
N PRO A 47 -10.70 -1.57 5.04
CA PRO A 47 -11.93 -0.76 5.08
C PRO A 47 -12.91 -1.15 6.19
N ASP A 48 -12.91 -2.41 6.60
CA ASP A 48 -13.70 -2.97 7.70
C ASP A 48 -13.14 -2.62 9.10
N ARG A 49 -12.16 -1.71 9.15
CA ARG A 49 -11.44 -1.28 10.36
C ARG A 49 -10.61 -2.40 11.01
N GLN A 50 -10.38 -3.51 10.31
CA GLN A 50 -9.44 -4.51 10.78
C GLN A 50 -8.01 -4.07 10.51
N TYR A 51 -7.13 -4.45 11.44
CA TYR A 51 -5.69 -4.25 11.35
C TYR A 51 -5.04 -5.62 11.31
N ARG A 52 -4.10 -5.83 10.40
CA ARG A 52 -3.37 -7.09 10.30
C ARG A 52 -1.93 -6.83 9.87
N LEU A 53 -1.04 -7.61 10.48
CA LEU A 53 0.37 -7.62 10.12
C LEU A 53 0.64 -8.50 8.92
N PHE A 54 1.52 -8.02 8.03
CA PHE A 54 2.03 -8.72 6.87
C PHE A 54 3.53 -8.54 6.72
N TRP A 55 4.15 -9.50 6.07
CA TRP A 55 5.49 -9.30 5.53
C TRP A 55 5.40 -8.47 4.25
N PRO A 56 6.38 -7.60 3.95
CA PRO A 56 6.39 -6.83 2.70
C PRO A 56 6.23 -7.71 1.44
N LYS A 57 6.82 -8.91 1.43
CA LYS A 57 6.72 -9.85 0.29
C LYS A 57 5.29 -10.34 0.01
N ASP A 58 4.41 -10.26 1.00
CA ASP A 58 3.01 -10.69 0.90
C ASP A 58 2.09 -9.58 0.37
N LEU A 59 2.65 -8.40 0.08
CA LEU A 59 1.92 -7.21 -0.35
C LEU A 59 2.40 -6.74 -1.72
N GLU A 60 1.48 -6.22 -2.52
CA GLU A 60 1.74 -5.50 -3.76
C GLU A 60 1.35 -4.04 -3.55
N GLU A 61 2.22 -3.10 -3.89
CA GLU A 61 1.82 -1.70 -3.94
C GLU A 61 0.81 -1.52 -5.09
N ILE A 62 -0.25 -0.77 -4.82
CA ILE A 62 -1.17 -0.35 -5.87
C ILE A 62 -1.09 1.17 -6.03
N PRO A 63 -0.87 1.67 -7.26
CA PRO A 63 -0.75 3.10 -7.49
C PRO A 63 -2.05 3.77 -7.05
N SER A 64 -1.93 4.85 -6.28
CA SER A 64 -3.06 5.75 -6.09
C SER A 64 -3.36 6.41 -7.44
N PRO A 65 -4.62 6.42 -7.90
CA PRO A 65 -4.96 7.15 -9.11
C PRO A 65 -4.48 8.59 -8.96
N GLN A 66 -3.69 9.08 -9.93
CA GLN A 66 -3.26 10.47 -9.91
C GLN A 66 -4.51 11.34 -9.85
N PRO A 67 -4.55 12.33 -8.95
CA PRO A 67 -5.71 13.19 -8.88
C PRO A 67 -5.86 13.97 -10.19
N TRP A 68 -7.01 13.83 -10.83
CA TRP A 68 -7.37 14.49 -12.09
C TRP A 68 -7.16 16.02 -12.08
N TRP A 69 -7.25 16.65 -10.90
CA TRP A 69 -7.02 18.09 -10.75
C TRP A 69 -5.59 18.52 -11.10
N ARG A 70 -4.59 17.63 -11.04
CA ARG A 70 -3.23 17.95 -11.50
C ARG A 70 -3.14 18.14 -13.01
N SER A 71 -4.05 17.54 -13.79
CA SER A 71 -4.15 17.75 -15.23
C SER A 71 -4.82 19.07 -15.59
N LEU A 72 -5.57 19.69 -14.67
CA LEU A 72 -6.23 20.98 -14.92
C LEU A 72 -5.30 22.19 -14.76
N VAL A 73 -4.25 22.08 -13.93
CA VAL A 73 -3.37 23.22 -13.60
C VAL A 73 -2.28 23.46 -14.68
N GLY A 74 -2.18 22.59 -15.70
CA GLY A 74 -1.19 22.70 -16.78
C GLY A 74 -1.62 23.52 -18.00
N GLY A 75 -2.82 24.11 -18.00
CA GLY A 75 -3.43 24.76 -19.17
C GLY A 75 -3.23 26.28 -19.30
N GLU A 76 -2.55 26.94 -18.35
CA GLU A 76 -2.26 28.38 -18.43
C GLU A 76 -0.76 28.64 -18.46
N SER A 77 -0.20 28.66 -19.67
CA SER A 77 0.99 29.44 -19.98
C SER A 77 0.75 30.17 -21.30
N ARG A 78 0.17 31.37 -21.12
CA ARG A 78 0.38 32.66 -21.81
C ARG A 78 0.98 32.67 -23.23
N SER A 79 0.22 33.41 -24.06
CA SER A 79 0.62 34.51 -24.96
C SER A 79 1.45 34.21 -26.20
#